data_AF-A0A3Q9JLA7-F1
#
_entry.id   AF-A0A3Q9JLA7-F1
#
_cell.length_a   1.000
_cell.length_b   1.000
_cell.length_c   1.000
_cell.angle_alpha   90.00
_cell.angle_beta   90.00
_cell.angle_gamma   90.00
#
_symmetry.space_group_name_H-M   'P 1'
#
loop_
_entity.id
_entity.type
_entity.pdbx_description
1 polymer ?
#
loop_
_entity_poly.entity_id
_entity_poly.type
_entity_poly.pdbx_seq_one_letter_code
_entity_poly.pdbx_strand_id
1 'polypeptide(L)' 'MKKVILAVLIGGLLASSFSMAHGGRTDKDGCHRDTKAGTRHCH' A
#
# COMPACT_ATOMS: atom_id res chain seq x y z
N MET A 1 8.35 12.56 31.98
CA MET A 1 7.71 11.22 31.86
C MET A 1 6.40 11.28 31.07
N LYS A 2 5.28 11.77 31.64
CA LYS A 2 3.95 11.75 30.98
C LYS A 2 3.88 12.49 29.64
N LYS A 3 4.54 13.64 29.53
CA LYS A 3 4.63 14.44 28.28
C LYS A 3 5.40 13.70 27.16
N VAL A 4 6.41 12.91 27.53
CA VAL A 4 7.23 12.14 26.60
C VAL A 4 6.43 10.95 26.06
N ILE A 5 5.71 10.25 26.94
CA ILE A 5 4.81 9.15 26.55
C ILE A 5 3.75 9.67 25.59
N LEU A 6 3.15 10.82 25.87
CA LEU A 6 2.15 11.44 25.00
C LEU A 6 2.73 11.81 23.62
N ALA A 7 3.95 12.35 23.58
CA ALA A 7 4.61 12.69 22.32
C ALA A 7 4.91 11.45 21.45
N VAL A 8 5.33 10.34 22.07
CA VAL A 8 5.59 9.07 21.37
C VAL A 8 4.31 8.46 20.81
N LEU A 9 3.22 8.49 21.58
CA LEU A 9 1.92 7.98 21.13
C LEU A 9 1.36 8.78 19.94
N ILE A 10 1.47 10.11 19.98
CA ILE A 10 1.02 10.97 18.87
C ILE A 10 1.90 10.77 17.64
N GLY A 11 3.23 10.69 17.81
CA GLY A 11 4.16 10.47 16.70
C GLY A 11 3.94 9.14 15.97
N GLY A 12 3.65 8.06 16.71
CA GLY A 12 3.38 6.74 16.13
C GLY A 12 2.10 6.68 15.29
N LEU A 13 1.04 7.37 15.71
CA LEU A 13 -0.24 7.41 14.98
C LEU A 13 -0.14 8.11 13.62
N LEU A 14 0.76 9.10 13.49
CA LEU A 14 0.93 9.85 12.25
C LEU A 14 1.75 9.08 11.20
N ALA A 15 2.53 8.08 11.62
CA ALA A 15 3.41 7.30 10.74
C ALA A 15 2.70 6.12 10.05
N SER A 16 1.51 5.72 10.50
CA SER A 16 0.83 4.51 10.01
C SER A 16 0.11 4.64 8.66
N SER A 17 0.11 5.82 8.03
CA SER A 17 -0.65 6.06 6.79
C SER A 17 0.14 5.81 5.50
N PHE A 18 1.40 5.37 5.58
CA PHE A 18 2.24 5.18 4.40
C PHE A 18 2.08 3.76 3.80
N SER A 19 1.00 3.56 3.05
CA SER A 19 0.81 2.35 2.24
C SER A 19 1.37 2.57 0.84
N MET A 20 2.56 2.03 0.56
CA MET A 20 3.15 2.05 -0.78
C MET A 20 2.55 0.93 -1.63
N ALA A 21 1.54 1.26 -2.44
CA ALA A 21 1.02 0.34 -3.43
C ALA A 21 2.09 0.14 -4.51
N HIS A 22 2.67 -1.06 -4.57
CA HIS A 22 3.57 -1.44 -5.67
C HIS A 22 2.79 -1.44 -6.99
N GLY A 23 3.40 -0.94 -8.06
CA GLY A 23 2.80 -1.01 -9.40
C GLY A 23 2.50 -2.47 -9.78
N GLY A 24 1.27 -2.73 -10.23
CA GLY A 24 0.89 -4.04 -10.74
C GLY A 24 1.76 -4.46 -11.92
N ARG A 25 1.94 -5.77 -12.12
CA ARG A 25 2.54 -6.33 -13.35
C ARG A 25 1.58 -6.17 -14.53
N THR A 26 1.22 -4.94 -14.85
CA THR A 26 0.43 -4.56 -16.01
C THR A 26 1.34 -4.46 -17.22
N ASP A 27 0.86 -4.91 -18.37
CA ASP A 27 1.52 -4.73 -19.65
C ASP A 27 1.49 -3.25 -20.09
N LYS A 28 2.08 -2.95 -21.25
CA LYS A 28 2.10 -1.60 -21.84
C LYS A 28 0.70 -1.02 -22.09
N ASP A 29 -0.32 -1.86 -22.11
CA ASP A 29 -1.72 -1.49 -22.34
C ASP A 29 -2.50 -1.40 -21.01
N GLY A 30 -1.83 -1.47 -19.87
CA GLY A 30 -2.45 -1.38 -18.54
C GLY A 30 -3.09 -2.69 -18.06
N CYS A 31 -2.86 -3.81 -18.74
CA CYS A 31 -3.54 -5.06 -18.45
C CYS A 31 -2.65 -6.09 -17.75
N HIS A 32 -3.21 -6.76 -16.76
CA HIS A 32 -2.64 -7.89 -16.06
C HIS A 32 -3.29 -9.20 -16.51
N ARG A 33 -2.49 -10.18 -16.92
CA ARG A 33 -2.98 -11.53 -17.21
C ARG A 33 -2.84 -12.38 -15.96
N ASP A 34 -3.97 -12.73 -15.34
CA ASP A 34 -4.02 -13.67 -14.23
C ASP A 34 -3.96 -15.09 -14.78
N THR A 35 -2.79 -15.72 -14.68
CA THR A 35 -2.57 -17.10 -15.15
C THR A 35 -3.21 -18.14 -14.25
N LYS A 36 -3.55 -17.79 -13.00
CA LYS A 36 -4.18 -18.68 -12.04
C LYS A 36 -5.69 -18.74 -12.27
N ALA A 37 -6.32 -17.59 -12.49
CA ALA A 37 -7.76 -17.50 -12.78
C ALA A 37 -8.07 -17.66 -14.28
N GLY A 38 -7.07 -17.54 -15.15
CA GLY A 38 -7.27 -17.56 -16.60
C GLY A 38 -7.94 -16.29 -17.14
N THR A 39 -7.94 -15.20 -16.37
CA THR A 39 -8.61 -13.95 -16.71
C THR A 39 -7.62 -12.85 -17.08
N ARG A 40 -8.11 -11.82 -17.77
CA ARG A 40 -7.35 -10.60 -18.08
C ARG A 40 -8.01 -9.43 -17.38
N HIS A 41 -7.26 -8.75 -16.53
CA HIS A 41 -7.72 -7.59 -15.77
C HIS A 41 -6.99 -6.35 -16.28
N CYS A 42 -7.70 -5.46 -16.96
CA CYS A 42 -7.17 -4.17 -17.36
C CYS A 42 -7.47 -3.12 -16.30
N HIS A 43 -6.45 -2.34 -15.94
CA HIS A 43 -6.55 -1.22 -15.00
C HIS A 43 -6.84 0.09 -15.73
#